data_AF-A0A538FNW4-F1
#
_entry.id   AF-A0A538FNW4-F1
#
_cell.length_a   1.000
_cell.length_b   1.000
_cell.length_c   1.000
_cell.angle_alpha   90.00
_cell.angle_beta   90.00
_cell.angle_gamma   90.00
#
_symmetry.space_group_name_H-M   'P 1'
#
loop_
_entity.id
_entity.type
_entity.pdbx_description
1 polymer ?
#
loop_
_entity_poly.entity_id
_entity_poly.type
_entity_poly.pdbx_seq_one_letter_code
_entity_poly.pdbx_strand_id
1 'polypeptide(L)'
;MAVVTMKQLLEAGVHFGHQTRRWNPKMKRFIFGERNGIYIIDLNQTLQRIQVAYEYVRDLVAGGGTILFVGTKKQTQDPIRTYADRCAMPYVNERWLGGML
;
A
#
# COMPACT_ATOMS: atom_id res chain seq x y z
N MET A 1 -13.37 12.66 5.18
CA MET A 1 -13.85 12.30 3.83
C MET A 1 -13.12 11.03 3.40
N ALA A 2 -13.82 9.97 3.01
CA ALA A 2 -13.16 8.76 2.53
C ALA A 2 -12.46 9.06 1.20
N VAL A 3 -11.13 8.97 1.17
CA VAL A 3 -10.29 9.25 -0.01
C VAL A 3 -10.60 8.28 -1.16
N VAL A 4 -11.11 7.08 -0.84
CA VAL A 4 -11.49 6.03 -1.78
C VAL A 4 -12.73 5.27 -1.27
N THR A 5 -13.53 4.72 -2.17
CA THR A 5 -14.72 3.93 -1.85
C THR A 5 -14.44 2.42 -1.87
N MET A 6 -15.25 1.62 -1.16
CA MET A 6 -15.14 0.15 -1.21
C MET A 6 -15.27 -0.39 -2.63
N LYS A 7 -16.19 0.17 -3.41
CA LYS A 7 -16.43 -0.24 -4.81
C LYS A 7 -15.17 -0.08 -5.65
N GLN A 8 -14.48 1.05 -5.55
CA GLN A 8 -13.22 1.29 -6.27
C GLN A 8 -12.13 0.29 -5.88
N LEU A 9 -12.00 -0.04 -4.59
CA LEU A 9 -11.03 -1.04 -4.12
C LEU A 9 -11.37 -2.45 -4.64
N LEU A 10 -12.65 -2.78 -4.72
CA LEU A 10 -13.11 -4.07 -5.24
C LEU A 10 -12.82 -4.17 -6.75
N GLU A 11 -13.17 -3.15 -7.52
CA GLU A 11 -12.94 -3.06 -8.98
C GLU A 11 -11.45 -3.07 -9.33
N ALA A 12 -10.61 -2.40 -8.53
CA ALA A 12 -9.16 -2.41 -8.70
C ALA A 12 -8.49 -3.74 -8.29
N GLY A 13 -9.24 -4.68 -7.69
CA GLY A 13 -8.72 -6.00 -7.32
C GLY A 13 -7.71 -5.99 -6.16
N VAL A 14 -7.65 -4.94 -5.34
CA VAL A 14 -6.63 -4.83 -4.26
C VAL A 14 -6.87 -5.78 -3.09
N HIS A 15 -8.03 -6.43 -3.05
CA HIS A 15 -8.40 -7.42 -2.03
C HIS A 15 -7.76 -8.79 -2.26
N PHE A 16 -7.15 -9.04 -3.42
CA PHE A 16 -6.47 -10.30 -3.70
C PHE A 16 -5.12 -10.35 -3.01
N GLY A 17 -4.98 -11.30 -2.07
CA GLY A 17 -3.71 -11.63 -1.42
C GLY A 17 -2.89 -12.66 -2.20
N HIS A 18 -2.05 -13.38 -1.47
CA HIS A 18 -1.24 -14.45 -2.02
C HIS A 18 -1.90 -15.82 -1.84
N GLN A 19 -1.28 -16.84 -2.45
CA GLN A 19 -1.65 -18.24 -2.24
C GLN A 19 -1.55 -18.61 -0.75
N THR A 20 -2.43 -19.49 -0.28
CA THR A 20 -2.50 -19.92 1.13
C THR A 20 -1.19 -20.45 1.70
N ARG A 21 -0.37 -21.08 0.88
CA ARG A 21 0.97 -21.56 1.26
C ARG A 21 2.02 -20.45 1.48
N ARG A 22 1.76 -19.22 1.03
CA ARG A 22 2.68 -18.06 1.11
C ARG A 22 2.05 -16.96 1.97
N TRP A 23 1.81 -17.26 3.24
CA TRP A 23 1.22 -16.32 4.19
C TRP A 23 2.02 -16.22 5.49
N ASN A 24 1.79 -15.13 6.21
CA ASN A 24 2.35 -14.91 7.54
C ASN A 24 1.23 -15.01 8.59
N PRO A 25 1.35 -15.84 9.63
CA PRO A 25 0.33 -15.99 10.67
C PRO A 25 -0.13 -14.68 11.32
N LYS A 26 0.76 -13.67 11.42
CA LYS A 26 0.42 -12.34 11.96
C LYS A 26 -0.62 -11.58 11.11
N MET A 27 -0.82 -11.99 9.86
CA MET A 27 -1.80 -11.41 8.94
C MET A 27 -3.21 -11.97 9.14
N LYS A 28 -3.41 -13.00 9.97
CA LYS A 28 -4.72 -13.65 10.19
C LYS A 28 -5.84 -12.64 10.47
N ARG A 29 -5.56 -11.60 11.26
CA ARG A 29 -6.53 -10.55 11.61
C ARG A 29 -7.00 -9.66 10.43
N PHE A 30 -6.23 -9.60 9.35
CA PHE A 30 -6.52 -8.79 8.16
C PHE A 30 -7.10 -9.60 7.00
N ILE A 31 -7.10 -10.92 7.13
CA ILE A 31 -7.62 -11.85 6.13
C ILE A 31 -9.12 -12.03 6.40
N PHE A 32 -9.93 -11.72 5.40
CA PHE A 32 -11.37 -11.96 5.42
C PHE A 32 -11.71 -13.45 5.27
N GLY A 33 -10.99 -14.13 4.37
CA GLY A 33 -11.19 -15.54 4.09
C GLY A 33 -10.30 -16.03 2.94
N GLU A 34 -10.62 -17.19 2.40
CA GLU A 34 -9.93 -17.79 1.27
C GLU A 34 -10.94 -18.16 0.18
N ARG A 35 -10.55 -17.99 -1.10
CA ARG A 35 -11.27 -18.54 -2.24
C ARG A 35 -10.29 -19.09 -3.26
N ASN A 36 -10.49 -20.33 -3.70
CA ASN A 36 -9.64 -21.00 -4.69
C ASN A 36 -8.13 -20.97 -4.36
N GLY A 37 -7.76 -21.18 -3.09
CA GLY A 37 -6.36 -21.18 -2.68
C GLY A 37 -5.72 -19.80 -2.55
N ILE A 38 -6.47 -18.70 -2.69
CA ILE A 38 -5.99 -17.32 -2.54
C ILE A 38 -6.66 -16.67 -1.32
N TYR A 39 -5.85 -16.05 -0.46
CA TYR A 39 -6.39 -15.26 0.64
C TYR A 39 -7.02 -13.96 0.14
N ILE A 40 -8.17 -13.61 0.69
CA ILE A 40 -8.89 -12.37 0.46
C ILE A 40 -8.66 -11.45 1.66
N ILE A 41 -8.22 -10.22 1.39
CA ILE A 41 -7.96 -9.18 2.39
C ILE A 41 -9.27 -8.44 2.69
N ASP A 42 -9.50 -8.14 3.97
CA ASP A 42 -10.68 -7.41 4.43
C ASP A 42 -10.65 -5.93 4.01
N LEU A 43 -11.54 -5.56 3.09
CA LEU A 43 -11.65 -4.19 2.59
C LEU A 43 -12.25 -3.22 3.62
N ASN A 44 -13.04 -3.67 4.60
CA ASN A 44 -13.57 -2.79 5.64
C ASN A 44 -12.42 -2.31 6.54
N GLN A 45 -11.56 -3.24 6.95
CA GLN A 45 -10.35 -2.90 7.68
C GLN A 45 -9.39 -2.04 6.84
N THR A 46 -9.29 -2.32 5.54
CA THR A 46 -8.48 -1.52 4.62
C THR A 46 -8.94 -0.07 4.58
N LEU A 47 -10.25 0.20 4.46
CA LEU A 47 -10.79 1.56 4.46
C LEU A 47 -10.47 2.33 5.75
N GLN A 48 -10.66 1.69 6.91
CA GLN A 48 -10.34 2.31 8.20
C GLN A 48 -8.84 2.62 8.31
N ARG A 49 -7.98 1.72 7.84
CA ARG A 49 -6.52 1.90 7.90
C ARG A 49 -6.00 2.92 6.90
N ILE A 50 -6.63 3.05 5.73
CA ILE A 50 -6.32 4.11 4.77
C ILE A 50 -6.55 5.48 5.41
N GLN A 51 -7.64 5.65 6.18
CA GLN A 51 -7.91 6.91 6.87
C GLN A 51 -6.79 7.26 7.86
N VAL A 52 -6.37 6.30 8.69
CA VAL A 52 -5.27 6.49 9.65
C VAL A 52 -3.95 6.83 8.96
N ALA A 53 -3.61 6.10 7.88
CA ALA A 53 -2.39 6.35 7.12
C ALA A 53 -2.42 7.73 6.43
N TYR A 54 -3.59 8.12 5.90
CA TYR A 54 -3.78 9.42 5.26
C TYR A 54 -3.58 10.58 6.24
N GLU A 55 -4.18 10.49 7.44
CA GLU A 55 -4.03 11.50 8.48
C GLU A 55 -2.56 11.65 8.90
N TYR A 56 -1.87 10.54 9.14
CA TYR A 56 -0.45 10.55 9.47
C TYR A 56 0.41 11.21 8.37
N VAL A 57 0.21 10.82 7.11
CA VAL A 57 0.95 11.37 5.97
C VAL A 57 0.70 12.87 5.82
N ARG A 58 -0.56 13.30 5.94
CA ARG A 58 -0.94 14.71 5.89
C ARG A 58 -0.21 15.51 6.97
N ASP A 59 -0.26 15.03 8.21
CA ASP A 59 0.30 15.76 9.36
C ASP A 59 1.84 15.78 9.32
N LEU A 60 2.48 14.69 8.87
CA LEU A 60 3.93 14.62 8.65
C LEU A 60 4.39 15.67 7.63
N VAL A 61 3.71 15.73 6.48
CA VAL A 61 4.08 16.68 5.40
C VAL A 61 3.75 18.12 5.80
N ALA A 62 2.66 18.34 6.53
CA ALA A 62 2.33 19.67 7.07
C ALA A 62 3.39 20.18 8.05
N GLY A 63 4.06 19.28 8.78
CA GLY A 63 5.20 19.58 9.65
C GLY A 63 6.54 19.73 8.91
N GLY A 64 6.56 19.70 7.57
CA GLY A 64 7.78 19.78 6.77
C GLY A 64 8.55 18.46 6.65
N GLY A 65 7.93 17.34 7.01
CA GLY A 65 8.53 16.01 6.89
C GLY A 65 8.63 15.50 5.46
N THR A 66 9.62 14.66 5.22
CA THR A 66 9.89 14.03 3.91
C THR A 66 9.42 12.59 3.88
N ILE A 67 8.84 12.15 2.76
CA ILE A 67 8.41 10.76 2.53
C ILE A 67 9.25 10.15 1.42
N LEU A 68 9.91 9.02 1.71
CA LEU A 68 10.63 8.24 0.70
C LEU A 68 9.71 7.19 0.09
N PHE A 69 9.44 7.29 -1.21
CA PHE A 69 8.65 6.30 -1.94
C PHE A 69 9.54 5.14 -2.39
N VAL A 70 9.17 3.90 -2.09
CA VAL A 70 10.00 2.73 -2.44
C VAL A 70 9.15 1.65 -3.12
N GLY A 71 9.58 1.21 -4.31
CA GLY A 71 8.94 0.09 -4.99
C GLY A 71 9.74 -0.44 -6.17
N THR A 72 10.31 -1.63 -6.02
CA THR A 72 11.26 -2.25 -6.97
C THR A 72 10.63 -3.28 -7.91
N LYS A 73 9.34 -3.59 -7.73
CA LYS A 73 8.64 -4.54 -8.62
C LYS A 73 8.33 -3.85 -9.96
N LYS A 74 8.41 -4.60 -11.07
CA LYS A 74 8.10 -4.06 -12.41
C LYS A 74 6.75 -3.33 -12.46
N GLN A 75 5.72 -3.85 -11.80
CA GLN A 75 4.37 -3.25 -11.76
C GLN A 75 4.31 -1.95 -10.94
N THR A 76 5.29 -1.68 -10.09
CA THR A 76 5.31 -0.51 -9.19
C THR A 76 6.30 0.57 -9.62
N GLN A 77 7.18 0.30 -10.60
CA GLN A 77 8.26 1.24 -10.93
C GLN A 77 7.74 2.59 -11.45
N ASP A 78 6.82 2.55 -12.43
CA ASP A 78 6.24 3.75 -13.03
C ASP A 78 5.31 4.51 -12.07
N PRO A 79 4.38 3.85 -11.35
CA PRO A 79 3.53 4.55 -10.39
C PRO A 79 4.34 5.25 -9.29
N ILE A 80 5.35 4.59 -8.73
CA ILE A 80 6.17 5.17 -7.65
C ILE A 80 6.88 6.43 -8.11
N ARG A 81 7.57 6.37 -9.25
CA ARG A 81 8.22 7.55 -9.85
C ARG A 81 7.20 8.66 -10.13
N THR A 82 6.12 8.33 -10.84
CA THR A 82 5.12 9.31 -11.28
C THR A 82 4.52 10.09 -10.11
N TYR A 83 4.12 9.41 -9.04
CA TYR A 83 3.49 10.08 -7.90
C TYR A 83 4.49 10.81 -7.00
N ALA A 84 5.71 10.28 -6.83
CA ALA A 84 6.77 10.95 -6.09
C ALA A 84 7.23 12.24 -6.78
N ASP A 85 7.42 12.21 -8.10
CA ASP A 85 7.77 13.39 -8.91
C ASP A 85 6.68 14.47 -8.79
N ARG A 86 5.40 14.08 -8.83
CA ARG A 86 4.26 15.02 -8.70
C ARG A 86 4.20 15.72 -7.35
N CYS A 87 4.66 15.09 -6.28
CA CYS A 87 4.70 15.69 -4.95
C CYS A 87 6.10 16.15 -4.52
N ALA A 88 7.07 16.17 -5.44
CA ALA A 88 8.46 16.55 -5.20
C ALA A 88 9.12 15.81 -4.01
N MET A 89 8.80 14.52 -3.86
CA MET A 89 9.34 13.66 -2.80
C MET A 89 10.38 12.68 -3.37
N PRO A 90 11.40 12.27 -2.57
CA PRO A 90 12.39 11.31 -3.03
C PRO A 90 11.79 9.93 -3.26
N TYR A 91 12.37 9.16 -4.19
CA TYR A 91 11.93 7.79 -4.48
C TYR A 91 13.06 6.83 -4.87
N VAL A 92 12.82 5.53 -4.69
CA VAL A 92 13.62 4.41 -5.19
C VAL A 92 12.69 3.42 -5.90
N ASN A 93 12.75 3.37 -7.22
CA ASN A 93 11.90 2.49 -8.04
C ASN A 93 12.65 1.37 -8.79
N GLU A 94 13.99 1.35 -8.73
CA GLU A 94 14.81 0.30 -9.34
C GLU A 94 15.33 -0.71 -8.31
N ARG A 95 16.42 -0.36 -7.63
CA ARG A 95 17.08 -1.21 -6.64
C ARG A 95 17.37 -0.42 -5.37
N TRP A 96 16.96 -0.98 -4.24
CA TRP A 96 17.39 -0.51 -2.93
C TRP A 96 18.80 -1.04 -2.64
N LEU A 97 19.77 -0.14 -2.48
CA LEU A 97 21.13 -0.51 -2.07
C LEU A 97 21.21 -0.59 -0.54
N GLY A 98 21.92 -1.60 -0.03
CA GLY A 98 22.16 -1.69 1.41
C GLY A 98 22.94 -0.47 1.91
N GLY A 99 22.52 0.13 3.03
CA GLY A 99 23.14 1.33 3.60
C GLY A 99 22.64 2.66 3.02
N MET A 100 21.48 2.70 2.37
CA MET A 100 20.85 3.96 1.91
C MET A 100 20.24 4.80 3.05
N LEU A 101 19.99 4.21 4.21
CA LEU A 101 19.51 4.82 5.47
C LEU A 101 20.39 4.29 6.61
#